data_AF-A0A6A4ZQ65-F1
#
_entry.id   AF-A0A6A4ZQ65-F1
#
_cell.length_a   1.000
_cell.length_b   1.000
_cell.length_c   1.000
_cell.angle_alpha   90.00
_cell.angle_beta   90.00
_cell.angle_gamma   90.00
#
_symmetry.space_group_name_H-M   'P 1'
#
loop_
_entity.id
_entity.type
_entity.pdbx_description
1 polymer ?
#
loop_
_entity_poly.entity_id
_entity_poly.type
_entity_poly.pdbx_seq_one_letter_code
_entity_poly.pdbx_strand_id
1 'polypeptide(L)'
;NRSTLQKFGLDDWLIGLPITAAVAIPAISNGWYELGAETQLACCFALFVTSAYKFGGEAVGSYFEARANAILAEQNAVEDANLALAKETLGAHEAILTIKKDIETLGAAHEEALSLLCQVQNAKLRHKTRDTFVKNLEAIYQLEQSYNSELQDAMVASATAAVRKTMSSGKKEVKAEAFKLALDILSEKDVDESKPDPVAAAFGKELRAFAEHLEAQQGTVVKLTEAEQKELEAGLDAFFKKIEVHAADLKAPKEIKVELL
;
A
#
# COMPACT_ATOMS: atom_id res chain seq x y z
N ASN A 1 -4.12 82.27 15.21
CA ASN A 1 -3.41 83.02 16.27
C ASN A 1 -2.70 84.21 15.66
N ARG A 2 -3.18 85.45 15.88
CA ARG A 2 -2.50 86.67 15.42
C ARG A 2 -1.15 86.79 16.12
N SER A 3 -0.07 86.93 15.34
CA SER A 3 1.29 87.19 15.84
C SER A 3 1.28 88.42 16.76
N THR A 4 2.11 88.44 17.81
CA THR A 4 2.21 89.56 18.76
C THR A 4 2.52 90.90 18.07
N LEU A 5 3.20 90.86 16.92
CA LEU A 5 3.46 92.02 16.05
C LEU A 5 2.18 92.64 15.47
N GLN A 6 1.20 91.82 15.08
CA GLN A 6 -0.10 92.28 14.58
C GLN A 6 -1.02 92.81 15.68
N LYS A 7 -0.82 92.38 16.93
CA LYS A 7 -1.61 92.88 18.08
C LYS A 7 -1.20 94.29 18.50
N PHE A 8 0.06 94.67 18.28
CA PHE A 8 0.60 96.00 18.61
C PHE A 8 0.76 96.92 17.39
N GLY A 9 0.33 96.50 16.20
CA GLY A 9 0.39 97.32 14.98
C GLY A 9 1.81 97.61 14.47
N LEU A 10 2.82 96.89 14.96
CA LEU A 10 4.22 97.04 14.54
C LEU A 10 4.49 96.54 13.12
N ASP A 11 3.50 95.84 12.53
CA ASP A 11 3.48 95.41 11.13
C ASP A 11 2.95 96.51 10.19
N ASP A 12 2.37 97.59 10.75
CA ASP A 12 1.89 98.74 10.00
C ASP A 12 2.99 99.80 9.91
N TRP A 13 3.39 100.13 8.67
CA TRP A 13 4.49 101.07 8.40
C TRP A 13 4.27 102.44 9.05
N LEU A 14 3.01 102.85 9.22
CA LEU A 14 2.65 104.12 9.86
C LEU A 14 3.02 104.17 11.35
N ILE A 15 3.11 103.03 12.04
CA ILE A 15 3.42 102.95 13.48
C ILE A 15 4.86 102.43 13.69
N GLY A 16 5.32 101.50 12.85
CA GLY A 16 6.68 100.97 12.89
C GLY A 16 7.76 102.00 12.52
N LEU A 17 7.52 102.84 11.51
CA LEU A 17 8.47 103.88 11.10
C LEU A 17 8.70 104.94 12.20
N PRO A 18 7.69 105.58 12.82
CA PRO A 18 7.94 106.59 13.84
C PRO A 18 8.58 106.01 15.10
N ILE A 19 8.29 104.76 15.47
CA ILE A 19 8.93 104.10 16.63
C ILE A 19 10.41 103.81 16.34
N THR A 20 10.72 103.29 15.14
CA THR A 20 12.12 103.04 14.76
C THR A 20 12.91 104.35 14.59
N ALA A 21 12.29 105.39 14.05
CA ALA A 21 12.88 106.74 13.99
C ALA A 21 13.09 107.34 15.39
N ALA A 22 12.12 107.20 16.30
CA ALA A 22 12.23 107.72 17.68
C ALA A 22 13.35 107.05 18.49
N VAL A 23 13.74 105.82 18.16
CA VAL A 23 14.88 105.13 18.78
C VAL A 23 16.19 105.42 18.03
N ALA A 24 16.17 105.50 16.70
CA ALA A 24 17.36 105.71 15.88
C ALA A 24 17.92 107.14 15.97
N ILE A 25 17.07 108.17 15.99
CA ILE A 25 17.47 109.58 16.06
C ILE A 25 18.29 109.90 17.32
N PRO A 26 17.86 109.54 18.54
CA PRO A 26 18.65 109.77 19.75
C PRO A 26 19.90 108.87 19.85
N ALA A 27 19.89 107.67 19.25
CA ALA A 27 21.07 106.80 19.21
C ALA A 27 22.21 107.41 18.36
N ILE A 28 21.87 108.11 17.28
CA ILE A 28 22.82 108.85 16.44
C ILE A 28 23.24 110.16 17.12
N SER A 29 22.28 110.91 17.70
CA SER A 29 22.54 112.22 18.31
C SER A 29 23.36 112.16 19.61
N ASN A 30 23.27 111.06 20.37
CA ASN A 30 24.05 110.86 21.61
C ASN A 30 25.40 110.15 21.37
N GLY A 31 25.78 109.90 20.10
CA GLY A 31 27.06 109.29 19.75
C GLY A 31 27.20 107.81 20.15
N TRP A 32 26.10 107.12 20.47
CA TRP A 32 26.13 105.69 20.80
C TRP A 32 26.35 104.81 19.56
N TYR A 33 26.09 105.34 18.36
CA TYR A 33 26.33 104.68 17.09
C TYR A 33 26.90 105.68 16.08
N GLU A 34 28.16 105.50 15.68
CA GLU A 34 28.82 106.37 14.69
C GLU A 34 28.60 105.85 13.27
N LEU A 35 28.06 106.70 12.40
CA LEU A 35 27.86 106.40 10.98
C LEU A 35 29.22 106.43 10.25
N GLY A 36 29.91 105.30 10.27
CA GLY A 36 31.17 105.05 9.55
C GLY A 36 31.01 104.09 8.37
N ALA A 37 32.12 103.80 7.67
CA ALA A 37 32.16 102.86 6.55
C ALA A 37 31.64 101.45 6.90
N GLU A 38 31.80 101.03 8.15
CA GLU A 38 31.32 99.74 8.67
C GLU A 38 29.79 99.68 8.77
N THR A 39 29.10 100.81 9.00
CA THR A 39 27.64 100.86 9.07
C THR A 39 27.00 100.73 7.68
N GLN A 40 27.67 101.28 6.65
CA GLN A 40 27.28 101.07 5.25
C GLN A 40 27.52 99.62 4.82
N LEU A 41 28.63 99.00 5.24
CA LEU A 41 28.88 97.57 4.99
C LEU A 41 27.85 96.68 5.70
N ALA A 42 27.49 97.00 6.95
CA ALA A 42 26.45 96.29 7.69
C ALA A 42 25.07 96.43 7.02
N CYS A 43 24.74 97.61 6.50
CA CYS A 43 23.52 97.84 5.72
C CYS A 43 23.51 97.02 4.42
N CYS A 44 24.61 97.02 3.65
CA CYS A 44 24.75 96.19 2.46
C CYS A 44 24.67 94.69 2.77
N PHE A 45 25.25 94.24 3.88
CA PHE A 45 25.15 92.85 4.34
C PHE A 45 23.72 92.49 4.76
N ALA A 46 23.01 93.36 5.48
CA ALA A 46 21.62 93.15 5.85
C ALA A 46 20.70 93.07 4.61
N LEU A 47 20.93 93.92 3.61
CA LEU A 47 20.24 93.84 2.32
C LEU A 47 20.58 92.57 1.55
N PHE A 48 21.84 92.11 1.59
CA PHE A 48 22.25 90.84 1.00
C PHE A 48 21.59 89.64 1.69
N VAL A 49 21.58 89.56 3.02
CA VAL A 49 20.93 88.48 3.77
C VAL A 49 19.41 88.48 3.52
N THR A 50 18.78 89.65 3.48
CA THR A 50 17.33 89.76 3.23
C THR A 50 16.98 89.34 1.80
N SER A 51 17.79 89.74 0.81
CA SER A 51 17.60 89.32 -0.59
C SER A 51 17.93 87.84 -0.81
N ALA A 52 18.99 87.32 -0.19
CA ALA A 52 19.33 85.90 -0.21
C ALA A 52 18.24 85.05 0.45
N TYR A 53 17.60 85.52 1.53
CA TYR A 53 16.48 84.82 2.14
C TYR A 53 15.22 84.88 1.26
N LYS A 54 14.90 86.03 0.67
CA LYS A 54 13.73 86.18 -0.21
C LYS A 54 13.85 85.41 -1.53
N PHE A 55 15.02 85.43 -2.17
CA PHE A 55 15.22 84.82 -3.48
C PHE A 55 15.89 83.44 -3.42
N GLY A 56 16.74 83.18 -2.44
CA GLY A 56 17.41 81.89 -2.24
C GLY A 56 16.66 80.94 -1.30
N GLY A 57 15.78 81.45 -0.45
CA GLY A 57 15.02 80.63 0.51
C GLY A 57 14.11 79.60 -0.17
N GLU A 58 13.48 79.96 -1.28
CA GLU A 58 12.61 79.05 -2.04
C GLU A 58 13.41 77.93 -2.76
N ALA A 59 14.60 78.26 -3.27
CA ALA A 59 15.49 77.27 -3.90
C ALA A 59 16.04 76.26 -2.88
N VAL A 60 16.42 76.74 -1.68
CA VAL A 60 16.89 75.87 -0.60
C VAL A 60 15.73 75.03 -0.02
N GLY A 61 14.55 75.63 0.13
CA GLY A 61 13.34 74.94 0.59
C GLY A 61 12.93 73.81 -0.36
N SER A 62 12.83 74.11 -1.66
CA SER A 62 12.48 73.11 -2.67
C SER A 62 13.51 72.00 -2.80
N TYR A 63 14.81 72.28 -2.60
CA TYR A 63 15.84 71.23 -2.54
C TYR A 63 15.64 70.27 -1.35
N PHE A 64 15.37 70.79 -0.16
CA PHE A 64 15.11 69.95 1.01
C PHE A 64 13.80 69.18 0.91
N GLU A 65 12.76 69.78 0.35
CA GLU A 65 11.48 69.12 0.12
C GLU A 65 11.60 68.01 -0.93
N ALA A 66 12.31 68.27 -2.05
CA ALA A 66 12.59 67.25 -3.05
C ALA A 66 13.38 66.08 -2.47
N ARG A 67 14.38 66.34 -1.62
CA ARG A 67 15.15 65.30 -0.94
C ARG A 67 14.31 64.52 0.07
N ALA A 68 13.46 65.20 0.83
CA ALA A 68 12.54 64.55 1.77
C ALA A 68 11.54 63.63 1.03
N ASN A 69 10.96 64.10 -0.08
CA ASN A 69 10.05 63.33 -0.92
C ASN A 69 10.75 62.13 -1.57
N ALA A 70 12.01 62.28 -2.01
CA ALA A 70 12.80 61.18 -2.55
C ALA A 70 13.07 60.10 -1.48
N ILE A 71 13.45 60.50 -0.27
CA ILE A 71 13.69 59.56 0.84
C ILE A 71 12.38 58.82 1.21
N LEU A 72 11.25 59.53 1.28
CA LEU A 72 9.96 58.91 1.56
C LEU A 72 9.55 57.92 0.46
N ALA A 73 9.80 58.25 -0.81
CA ALA A 73 9.52 57.34 -1.92
C ALA A 73 10.40 56.09 -1.86
N GLU A 74 11.69 56.23 -1.54
CA GLU A 74 12.60 55.10 -1.35
C GLU A 74 12.17 54.22 -0.17
N GLN A 75 11.77 54.82 0.96
CA GLN A 75 11.28 54.07 2.12
C GLN A 75 10.00 53.31 1.82
N ASN A 76 9.02 53.93 1.17
CA ASN A 76 7.78 53.26 0.78
C ASN A 76 8.07 52.08 -0.17
N ALA A 77 8.99 52.26 -1.14
CA ALA A 77 9.37 51.18 -2.05
C ALA A 77 10.05 50.00 -1.32
N VAL A 78 10.89 50.29 -0.32
CA VAL A 78 11.53 49.26 0.52
C VAL A 78 10.50 48.55 1.40
N GLU A 79 9.57 49.30 2.01
CA GLU A 79 8.49 48.73 2.81
C GLU A 79 7.58 47.83 1.97
N ASP A 80 7.19 48.26 0.77
CA ASP A 80 6.38 47.46 -0.17
C ASP A 80 7.11 46.18 -0.59
N ALA A 81 8.41 46.26 -0.87
CA ALA A 81 9.23 45.08 -1.18
C ALA A 81 9.29 44.10 0.00
N ASN A 82 9.48 44.60 1.22
CA ASN A 82 9.48 43.77 2.43
C ASN A 82 8.10 43.14 2.69
N LEU A 83 7.03 43.86 2.42
CA LEU A 83 5.66 43.36 2.58
C LEU A 83 5.36 42.27 1.54
N ALA A 84 5.83 42.43 0.30
CA ALA A 84 5.75 41.40 -0.73
C ALA A 84 6.51 40.12 -0.33
N LEU A 85 7.74 40.25 0.17
CA LEU A 85 8.53 39.13 0.67
C LEU A 85 7.82 38.44 1.85
N ALA A 86 7.29 39.20 2.80
CA ALA A 86 6.56 38.64 3.94
C ALA A 86 5.28 37.87 3.52
N LYS A 87 4.60 38.33 2.47
CA LYS A 87 3.45 37.60 1.89
C LYS A 87 3.87 36.31 1.21
N GLU A 88 4.98 36.34 0.48
CA GLU A 88 5.53 35.14 -0.18
C GLU A 88 5.97 34.09 0.85
N THR A 89 6.65 34.50 1.92
CA THR A 89 7.05 33.57 2.99
C THR A 89 5.84 33.01 3.73
N LEU A 90 4.79 33.80 3.94
CA LEU A 90 3.53 33.31 4.51
C LEU A 90 2.89 32.25 3.59
N GLY A 91 2.79 32.53 2.29
CA GLY A 91 2.25 31.57 1.32
C GLY A 91 3.07 30.27 1.25
N ALA A 92 4.40 30.36 1.34
CA ALA A 92 5.27 29.18 1.44
C ALA A 92 5.01 28.38 2.71
N HIS A 93 4.80 29.03 3.86
CA HIS A 93 4.47 28.34 5.11
C HIS A 93 3.08 27.68 5.08
N GLU A 94 2.09 28.30 4.46
CA GLU A 94 0.77 27.69 4.24
C GLU A 94 0.86 26.44 3.35
N ALA A 95 1.67 26.50 2.29
CA ALA A 95 1.94 25.34 1.44
C ALA A 95 2.60 24.20 2.22
N ILE A 96 3.59 24.50 3.07
CA ILE A 96 4.25 23.51 3.94
C ILE A 96 3.26 22.88 4.92
N LEU A 97 2.36 23.66 5.53
CA LEU A 97 1.32 23.13 6.42
C LEU A 97 0.35 22.21 5.67
N THR A 98 0.00 22.55 4.44
CA THR A 98 -0.86 21.73 3.59
C THR A 98 -0.17 20.40 3.25
N ILE A 99 1.10 20.44 2.87
CA ILE A 99 1.91 19.24 2.62
C ILE A 99 1.97 18.34 3.85
N LYS A 100 2.14 18.91 5.05
CA LYS A 100 2.15 18.12 6.29
C LYS A 100 0.83 17.38 6.49
N LYS A 101 -0.31 18.07 6.26
CA LYS A 101 -1.63 17.46 6.34
C LYS A 101 -1.79 16.33 5.32
N ASP A 102 -1.31 16.54 4.09
CA ASP A 102 -1.35 15.51 3.05
C ASP A 102 -0.51 14.29 3.44
N ILE A 103 0.67 14.47 4.04
CA ILE A 103 1.51 13.38 4.56
C ILE A 103 0.78 12.58 5.65
N GLU A 104 0.08 13.26 6.56
CA GLU A 104 -0.71 12.59 7.61
C GLU A 104 -1.84 11.75 6.99
N THR A 105 -2.55 12.28 6.00
CA THR A 105 -3.60 11.52 5.29
C THR A 105 -3.04 10.35 4.46
N LEU A 106 -1.86 10.52 3.86
CA LEU A 106 -1.17 9.47 3.12
C LEU A 106 -0.71 8.36 4.06
N GLY A 107 -0.24 8.71 5.27
CA GLY A 107 0.12 7.74 6.30
C GLY A 107 -1.07 6.85 6.69
N ALA A 108 -2.23 7.45 6.93
CA ALA A 108 -3.46 6.71 7.24
C ALA A 108 -3.88 5.78 6.08
N ALA A 109 -3.87 6.29 4.84
CA ALA A 109 -4.18 5.46 3.66
C ALA A 109 -3.18 4.31 3.48
N HIS A 110 -1.90 4.51 3.81
CA HIS A 110 -0.87 3.47 3.74
C HIS A 110 -1.08 2.38 4.80
N GLU A 111 -1.44 2.76 6.02
CA GLU A 111 -1.76 1.81 7.10
C GLU A 111 -2.98 0.94 6.72
N GLU A 112 -4.04 1.56 6.20
CA GLU A 112 -5.21 0.83 5.69
C GLU A 112 -4.83 -0.13 4.56
N ALA A 113 -4.04 0.32 3.59
CA ALA A 113 -3.58 -0.52 2.48
C ALA A 113 -2.73 -1.72 2.95
N LEU A 114 -1.82 -1.51 3.90
CA LEU A 114 -1.02 -2.59 4.49
C LEU A 114 -1.90 -3.59 5.24
N SER A 115 -2.91 -3.12 5.98
CA SER A 115 -3.84 -4.00 6.70
C SER A 115 -4.61 -4.90 5.72
N LEU A 116 -5.10 -4.35 4.61
CA LEU A 116 -5.79 -5.08 3.56
C LEU A 116 -4.85 -6.06 2.86
N LEU A 117 -3.61 -5.66 2.57
CA LEU A 117 -2.60 -6.53 1.96
C LEU A 117 -2.30 -7.74 2.85
N CYS A 118 -2.14 -7.53 4.16
CA CYS A 118 -1.97 -8.62 5.13
C CYS A 118 -3.17 -9.57 5.14
N GLN A 119 -4.40 -9.06 5.11
CA GLN A 119 -5.61 -9.89 5.04
C GLN A 119 -5.65 -10.70 3.74
N VAL A 120 -5.36 -10.08 2.60
CA VAL A 120 -5.34 -10.74 1.29
C VAL A 120 -4.25 -11.82 1.23
N GLN A 121 -3.05 -11.55 1.76
CA GLN A 121 -1.98 -12.53 1.81
C GLN A 121 -2.33 -13.72 2.71
N ASN A 122 -2.93 -13.47 3.88
CA ASN A 122 -3.41 -14.54 4.76
C ASN A 122 -4.48 -15.39 4.08
N ALA A 123 -5.44 -14.78 3.40
CA ALA A 123 -6.47 -15.48 2.62
C ALA A 123 -5.84 -16.30 1.48
N LYS A 124 -4.91 -15.72 0.74
CA LYS A 124 -4.18 -16.40 -0.35
C LYS A 124 -3.43 -17.62 0.15
N LEU A 125 -2.76 -17.52 1.30
CA LEU A 125 -2.05 -18.65 1.91
C LEU A 125 -3.03 -19.77 2.28
N ARG A 126 -4.16 -19.43 2.92
CA ARG A 126 -5.21 -20.42 3.24
C ARG A 126 -5.76 -21.12 2.00
N HIS A 127 -6.02 -20.37 0.92
CA HIS A 127 -6.46 -20.96 -0.35
C HIS A 127 -5.39 -21.86 -0.96
N LYS A 128 -4.11 -21.45 -0.97
CA LYS A 128 -3.00 -22.29 -1.46
C LYS A 128 -2.91 -23.59 -0.66
N THR A 129 -2.97 -23.52 0.67
CA THR A 129 -2.94 -24.71 1.54
C THR A 129 -4.13 -25.63 1.28
N ARG A 130 -5.34 -25.06 1.18
CA ARG A 130 -6.55 -25.83 0.86
C ARG A 130 -6.44 -26.51 -0.51
N ASP A 131 -6.00 -25.80 -1.54
CA ASP A 131 -5.87 -26.35 -2.89
C ASP A 131 -4.84 -27.49 -2.93
N THR A 132 -3.74 -27.40 -2.16
CA THR A 132 -2.81 -28.52 -1.99
C THR A 132 -3.49 -29.72 -1.34
N PHE A 133 -4.24 -29.52 -0.24
CA PHE A 133 -4.96 -30.62 0.40
C PHE A 133 -6.01 -31.25 -0.52
N VAL A 134 -6.77 -30.45 -1.27
CA VAL A 134 -7.76 -30.96 -2.23
C VAL A 134 -7.09 -31.78 -3.32
N LYS A 135 -5.95 -31.32 -3.87
CA LYS A 135 -5.18 -32.10 -4.85
C LYS A 135 -4.68 -33.43 -4.29
N ASN A 136 -4.26 -33.43 -3.03
CA ASN A 136 -3.78 -34.64 -2.36
C ASN A 136 -4.93 -35.63 -2.12
N LEU A 137 -6.09 -35.15 -1.68
CA LEU A 137 -7.28 -35.97 -1.50
C LEU A 137 -7.79 -36.54 -2.83
N GLU A 138 -7.80 -35.73 -3.90
CA GLU A 138 -8.15 -36.21 -5.23
C GLU A 138 -7.17 -37.28 -5.71
N ALA A 139 -5.87 -37.10 -5.48
CA ALA A 139 -4.86 -38.11 -5.83
C ALA A 139 -5.07 -39.43 -5.07
N ILE A 140 -5.40 -39.36 -3.78
CA ILE A 140 -5.73 -40.56 -2.98
C ILE A 140 -7.00 -41.22 -3.51
N TYR A 141 -8.05 -40.46 -3.80
CA TYR A 141 -9.30 -40.98 -4.34
C TYR A 141 -9.08 -41.71 -5.68
N GLN A 142 -8.31 -41.12 -6.59
CA GLN A 142 -7.98 -41.77 -7.87
C GLN A 142 -7.17 -43.06 -7.67
N LEU A 143 -6.23 -43.06 -6.71
CA LEU A 143 -5.44 -44.23 -6.36
C LEU A 143 -6.31 -45.35 -5.76
N GLU A 144 -7.22 -45.02 -4.85
CA GLU A 144 -8.17 -45.98 -4.28
C GLU A 144 -9.11 -46.54 -5.35
N GLN A 145 -9.56 -45.71 -6.28
CA GLN A 145 -10.39 -46.16 -7.39
C GLN A 145 -9.63 -47.11 -8.32
N SER A 146 -8.35 -46.83 -8.64
CA SER A 146 -7.53 -47.74 -9.44
C SER A 146 -7.27 -49.05 -8.70
N TYR A 147 -6.89 -49.01 -7.43
CA TYR A 147 -6.67 -50.22 -6.63
C TYR A 147 -7.93 -51.06 -6.49
N ASN A 148 -9.10 -50.45 -6.30
CA ASN A 148 -10.36 -51.18 -6.24
C ASN A 148 -10.68 -51.86 -7.57
N SER A 149 -10.41 -51.20 -8.71
CA SER A 149 -10.58 -51.82 -10.03
C SER A 149 -9.60 -52.98 -10.27
N GLU A 150 -8.33 -52.82 -9.91
CA GLU A 150 -7.31 -53.87 -10.00
C GLU A 150 -7.63 -55.06 -9.08
N LEU A 151 -8.14 -54.79 -7.87
CA LEU A 151 -8.55 -55.83 -6.93
C LEU A 151 -9.77 -56.61 -7.47
N GLN A 152 -10.74 -55.92 -8.08
CA GLN A 152 -11.88 -56.58 -8.73
C GLN A 152 -11.42 -57.44 -9.90
N ASP A 153 -10.53 -56.93 -10.76
CA ASP A 153 -9.98 -57.67 -11.90
C ASP A 153 -9.16 -58.88 -11.44
N ALA A 154 -8.34 -58.74 -10.39
CA ALA A 154 -7.58 -59.83 -9.79
C ALA A 154 -8.49 -60.88 -9.15
N MET A 155 -9.56 -60.47 -8.46
CA MET A 155 -10.56 -61.36 -7.88
C MET A 155 -11.33 -62.13 -8.96
N VAL A 156 -11.73 -61.47 -10.05
CA VAL A 156 -12.39 -62.13 -11.19
C VAL A 156 -11.42 -63.08 -11.90
N ALA A 157 -10.16 -62.70 -12.08
CA ALA A 157 -9.15 -63.54 -12.69
C ALA A 157 -8.83 -64.79 -11.84
N SER A 158 -8.71 -64.64 -10.51
CA SER A 158 -8.46 -65.75 -9.60
C SER A 158 -9.67 -66.70 -9.52
N ALA A 159 -10.88 -66.16 -9.39
CA ALA A 159 -12.11 -66.94 -9.42
C ALA A 159 -12.28 -67.66 -10.77
N THR A 160 -11.97 -67.01 -11.88
CA THR A 160 -12.00 -67.63 -13.22
C THR A 160 -10.98 -68.75 -13.35
N ALA A 161 -9.76 -68.58 -12.81
CA ALA A 161 -8.73 -69.62 -12.81
C ALA A 161 -9.12 -70.82 -11.92
N ALA A 162 -9.70 -70.57 -10.74
CA ALA A 162 -10.19 -71.60 -9.83
C ALA A 162 -11.39 -72.36 -10.43
N VAL A 163 -12.36 -71.66 -11.02
CA VAL A 163 -13.49 -72.28 -11.74
C VAL A 163 -13.03 -73.06 -12.96
N ARG A 164 -12.05 -72.57 -13.74
CA ARG A 164 -11.45 -73.36 -14.83
C ARG A 164 -10.74 -74.61 -14.32
N LYS A 165 -10.06 -74.54 -13.17
CA LYS A 165 -9.38 -75.70 -12.56
C LYS A 165 -10.38 -76.72 -12.02
N THR A 166 -11.43 -76.28 -11.32
CA THR A 166 -12.50 -77.17 -10.81
C THR A 166 -13.34 -77.75 -11.94
N MET A 167 -13.59 -76.99 -13.01
CA MET A 167 -14.27 -77.50 -14.20
C MET A 167 -13.39 -78.46 -15.00
N SER A 168 -12.09 -78.21 -15.18
CA SER A 168 -11.20 -79.15 -15.88
C SER A 168 -11.03 -80.46 -15.11
N SER A 169 -10.91 -80.41 -13.78
CA SER A 169 -10.75 -81.59 -12.89
C SER A 169 -12.07 -82.22 -12.39
N GLY A 170 -13.21 -81.57 -12.62
CA GLY A 170 -14.52 -81.97 -12.11
C GLY A 170 -15.15 -83.18 -12.82
N LYS A 171 -16.09 -83.83 -12.12
CA LYS A 171 -16.85 -85.01 -12.57
C LYS A 171 -17.60 -84.71 -13.89
N LYS A 172 -17.65 -85.70 -14.79
CA LYS A 172 -18.27 -85.61 -16.14
C LYS A 172 -19.72 -85.10 -16.14
N GLU A 173 -20.44 -85.28 -15.03
CA GLU A 173 -21.85 -84.86 -14.86
C GLU A 173 -22.01 -83.33 -14.84
N VAL A 174 -21.14 -82.61 -14.12
CA VAL A 174 -21.18 -81.13 -14.05
C VAL A 174 -20.82 -80.48 -15.39
N LYS A 175 -19.94 -81.12 -16.16
CA LYS A 175 -19.61 -80.70 -17.54
C LYS A 175 -20.80 -80.91 -18.49
N ALA A 176 -21.51 -82.03 -18.37
CA ALA A 176 -22.66 -82.33 -19.23
C ALA A 176 -23.87 -81.44 -18.93
N GLU A 177 -24.08 -81.05 -17.67
CA GLU A 177 -25.13 -80.12 -17.26
C GLU A 177 -24.81 -78.67 -17.65
N ALA A 178 -23.56 -78.22 -17.46
CA ALA A 178 -23.13 -76.89 -17.92
C ALA A 178 -23.15 -76.76 -19.45
N PHE A 179 -22.82 -77.83 -20.19
CA PHE A 179 -22.87 -77.82 -21.66
C PHE A 179 -24.31 -77.85 -22.18
N LYS A 180 -25.23 -78.56 -21.52
CA LYS A 180 -26.66 -78.54 -21.87
C LYS A 180 -27.29 -77.17 -21.59
N LEU A 181 -26.97 -76.56 -20.44
CA LEU A 181 -27.45 -75.21 -20.11
C LEU A 181 -26.90 -74.16 -21.09
N ALA A 182 -25.62 -74.23 -21.47
CA ALA A 182 -25.05 -73.34 -22.48
C ALA A 182 -25.68 -73.52 -23.87
N LEU A 183 -26.09 -74.74 -24.22
CA LEU A 183 -26.75 -75.07 -25.49
C LEU A 183 -28.23 -74.63 -25.48
N ASP A 184 -28.90 -74.68 -24.32
CA ASP A 184 -30.25 -74.16 -24.12
C ASP A 184 -30.28 -72.61 -24.17
N ILE A 185 -29.27 -71.93 -23.60
CA ILE A 185 -29.11 -70.46 -23.70
C ILE A 185 -28.80 -70.02 -25.14
N LEU A 186 -27.92 -70.74 -25.85
CA LEU A 186 -27.56 -70.41 -27.24
C LEU A 186 -28.71 -70.67 -28.24
N SER A 187 -29.71 -71.46 -27.86
CA SER A 187 -30.86 -71.81 -28.70
C SER A 187 -32.12 -70.97 -28.43
N GLU A 188 -32.00 -69.85 -27.69
CA GLU A 188 -33.10 -68.91 -27.38
C GLU A 188 -34.37 -69.60 -26.83
N LYS A 189 -34.21 -70.64 -26.00
CA LYS A 189 -35.31 -71.15 -25.18
C LYS A 189 -35.31 -70.46 -23.82
N ASP A 190 -36.50 -70.11 -23.32
CA ASP A 190 -36.71 -69.47 -22.02
C ASP A 190 -35.92 -70.20 -20.92
N VAL A 191 -34.92 -69.50 -20.40
CA VAL A 191 -34.05 -69.98 -19.33
C VAL A 191 -34.79 -69.74 -18.02
N ASP A 192 -35.23 -70.81 -17.36
CA ASP A 192 -35.80 -70.76 -16.01
C ASP A 192 -34.77 -70.13 -15.04
N GLU A 193 -35.03 -68.90 -14.56
CA GLU A 193 -34.23 -68.17 -13.55
C GLU A 193 -34.09 -68.90 -12.20
N SER A 194 -34.77 -70.04 -12.05
CA SER A 194 -34.88 -70.82 -10.82
C SER A 194 -33.87 -71.97 -10.70
N LYS A 195 -33.14 -72.33 -11.78
CA LYS A 195 -32.11 -73.37 -11.69
C LYS A 195 -30.74 -72.73 -11.45
N PRO A 196 -30.04 -73.08 -10.35
CA PRO A 196 -28.75 -72.50 -10.04
C PRO A 196 -27.76 -72.92 -11.13
N ASP A 197 -27.30 -71.94 -11.90
CA ASP A 197 -26.21 -72.15 -12.85
C ASP A 197 -25.01 -72.71 -12.07
N PRO A 198 -24.57 -73.95 -12.34
CA PRO A 198 -23.47 -74.58 -11.60
C PRO A 198 -22.16 -73.80 -11.77
N VAL A 199 -22.03 -72.99 -12.83
CA VAL A 199 -20.90 -72.08 -13.04
C VAL A 199 -21.04 -70.86 -12.12
N ALA A 200 -22.19 -70.19 -12.11
CA ALA A 200 -22.46 -69.07 -11.20
C ALA A 200 -22.40 -69.48 -9.71
N ALA A 201 -22.86 -70.68 -9.36
CA ALA A 201 -22.75 -71.24 -8.01
C ALA A 201 -21.29 -71.59 -7.64
N ALA A 202 -20.47 -72.03 -8.59
CA ALA A 202 -19.04 -72.24 -8.39
C ALA A 202 -18.29 -70.90 -8.24
N PHE A 203 -18.61 -69.89 -9.06
CA PHE A 203 -18.09 -68.53 -8.90
C PHE A 203 -18.51 -67.93 -7.55
N GLY A 204 -19.78 -68.04 -7.14
CA GLY A 204 -20.25 -67.54 -5.86
C GLY A 204 -19.64 -68.24 -4.64
N LYS A 205 -19.19 -69.50 -4.78
CA LYS A 205 -18.48 -70.25 -3.73
C LYS A 205 -17.00 -69.87 -3.67
N GLU A 206 -16.34 -69.72 -4.81
CA GLU A 206 -14.94 -69.27 -4.90
C GLU A 206 -14.79 -67.80 -4.51
N LEU A 207 -15.73 -66.92 -4.86
CA LEU A 207 -15.75 -65.52 -4.43
C LEU A 207 -15.97 -65.39 -2.91
N ARG A 208 -16.79 -66.27 -2.30
CA ARG A 208 -16.88 -66.35 -0.83
C ARG A 208 -15.60 -66.88 -0.19
N ALA A 209 -14.97 -67.90 -0.77
CA ALA A 209 -13.69 -68.40 -0.28
C ALA A 209 -12.57 -67.36 -0.44
N PHE A 210 -12.61 -66.53 -1.48
CA PHE A 210 -11.68 -65.43 -1.69
C PHE A 210 -11.94 -64.27 -0.71
N ALA A 211 -13.21 -63.97 -0.41
CA ALA A 211 -13.59 -63.04 0.65
C ALA A 211 -13.13 -63.53 2.02
N GLU A 212 -13.32 -64.81 2.34
CA GLU A 212 -12.79 -65.45 3.57
C GLU A 212 -11.26 -65.46 3.61
N HIS A 213 -10.57 -65.58 2.46
CA HIS A 213 -9.10 -65.49 2.39
C HIS A 213 -8.59 -64.05 2.55
N LEU A 214 -9.34 -63.04 2.11
CA LEU A 214 -9.04 -61.63 2.36
C LEU A 214 -9.34 -61.23 3.81
N GLU A 215 -10.43 -61.72 4.40
CA GLU A 215 -10.73 -61.59 5.84
C GLU A 215 -9.71 -62.35 6.72
N ALA A 216 -9.16 -63.47 6.24
CA ALA A 216 -8.09 -64.19 6.94
C ALA A 216 -6.70 -63.52 6.83
N GLN A 217 -6.48 -62.69 5.80
CA GLN A 217 -5.29 -61.83 5.69
C GLN A 217 -5.43 -60.49 6.42
N GLN A 218 -6.63 -60.19 6.89
CA GLN A 218 -6.92 -59.07 7.77
C GLN A 218 -6.18 -59.27 9.10
N GLY A 219 -5.27 -58.34 9.43
CA GLY A 219 -4.49 -58.36 10.66
C GLY A 219 -3.14 -59.10 10.61
N THR A 220 -2.75 -59.74 9.49
CA THR A 220 -1.38 -60.26 9.34
C THR A 220 -0.46 -59.22 8.70
N VAL A 221 0.56 -58.82 9.46
CA VAL A 221 1.62 -57.89 9.07
C VAL A 221 2.34 -58.41 7.81
N VAL A 222 2.03 -57.81 6.66
CA VAL A 222 2.86 -57.98 5.46
C VAL A 222 4.15 -57.20 5.70
N LYS A 223 5.26 -57.92 5.88
CA LYS A 223 6.59 -57.31 5.82
C LYS A 223 6.80 -56.86 4.38
N LEU A 224 6.67 -55.57 4.12
CA LEU A 224 7.04 -54.95 2.84
C LEU A 224 8.44 -55.44 2.45
N THR A 225 8.57 -56.00 1.26
CA THR A 225 9.88 -56.35 0.73
C THR A 225 10.64 -55.08 0.37
N GLU A 226 11.98 -55.10 0.43
CA GLU A 226 12.85 -53.91 0.26
C GLU A 226 12.62 -53.12 -1.05
N ALA A 227 11.99 -53.75 -2.05
CA ALA A 227 11.62 -53.11 -3.31
C ALA A 227 10.40 -52.20 -3.18
N GLU A 228 9.37 -52.63 -2.44
CA GLU A 228 8.12 -51.88 -2.24
C GLU A 228 8.35 -50.67 -1.31
N GLN A 229 9.28 -50.79 -0.36
CA GLN A 229 9.71 -49.66 0.48
C GLN A 229 10.41 -48.57 -0.34
N LYS A 230 11.22 -48.93 -1.34
CA LYS A 230 11.92 -47.96 -2.18
C LYS A 230 10.99 -47.24 -3.16
N GLU A 231 9.99 -47.92 -3.71
CA GLU A 231 9.00 -47.26 -4.57
C GLU A 231 8.09 -46.32 -3.78
N LEU A 232 7.70 -46.71 -2.55
CA LEU A 232 6.92 -45.85 -1.68
C LEU A 232 7.73 -44.64 -1.18
N GLU A 233 9.01 -44.83 -0.82
CA GLU A 233 9.93 -43.73 -0.47
C GLU A 233 10.18 -42.79 -1.64
N ALA A 234 10.35 -43.31 -2.87
CA ALA A 234 10.49 -42.50 -4.07
C ALA A 234 9.21 -41.71 -4.40
N GLY A 235 8.04 -42.31 -4.18
CA GLY A 235 6.74 -41.65 -4.32
C GLY A 235 6.55 -40.53 -3.28
N LEU A 236 6.96 -40.79 -2.03
CA LEU A 236 6.92 -39.80 -0.95
C LEU A 236 7.87 -38.63 -1.23
N ASP A 237 9.10 -38.91 -1.67
CA ASP A 237 10.09 -37.89 -2.01
C ASP A 237 9.66 -37.05 -3.22
N ALA A 238 9.07 -37.66 -4.25
CA ALA A 238 8.52 -36.93 -5.39
C ALA A 238 7.36 -36.01 -4.98
N PHE A 239 6.54 -36.44 -4.02
CA PHE A 239 5.44 -35.66 -3.47
C PHE A 239 5.93 -34.48 -2.61
N PHE A 240 6.93 -34.69 -1.74
CA PHE A 240 7.55 -33.63 -0.96
C PHE A 240 8.27 -32.59 -1.83
N LYS A 241 8.92 -33.03 -2.92
CA LYS A 241 9.54 -32.13 -3.91
C LYS A 241 8.53 -31.26 -4.65
N LYS A 242 7.28 -31.73 -4.79
CA LYS A 242 6.18 -30.99 -5.45
C LYS A 242 5.50 -29.96 -4.53
N ILE A 243 5.69 -30.07 -3.21
CA ILE A 243 5.04 -29.22 -2.19
C ILE A 243 5.98 -28.13 -1.63
N GLU A 244 7.25 -28.09 -2.04
CA GLU A 244 8.26 -27.10 -1.60
C GLU A 244 8.39 -26.97 -0.07
N VAL A 245 8.28 -28.08 0.65
CA VAL A 245 8.59 -28.13 2.09
C VAL A 245 9.93 -28.83 2.26
N HIS A 246 10.93 -28.09 2.72
CA HIS A 246 12.27 -28.63 2.98
C HIS A 246 12.23 -29.64 4.14
N ALA A 247 12.59 -30.87 3.80
CA ALA A 247 13.11 -31.97 4.61
C ALA A 247 13.03 -31.80 6.14
N ALA A 248 12.01 -32.39 6.75
CA ALA A 248 12.15 -32.97 8.07
C ALA A 248 12.31 -34.49 7.88
N ASP A 249 13.45 -35.03 8.31
CA ASP A 249 13.81 -36.46 8.29
C ASP A 249 12.69 -37.35 8.85
N LEU A 250 11.82 -37.86 7.99
CA LEU A 250 10.81 -38.86 8.33
C LEU A 250 11.09 -40.12 7.52
N LYS A 251 11.81 -41.05 8.16
CA LYS A 251 11.98 -42.42 7.64
C LYS A 251 10.65 -43.14 7.62
N ALA A 252 10.36 -43.83 6.52
CA ALA A 252 9.15 -44.62 6.36
C ALA A 252 9.00 -45.63 7.52
N PRO A 253 7.78 -45.76 8.09
CA PRO A 253 7.52 -46.75 9.13
C PRO A 253 7.67 -48.17 8.56
N LYS A 254 8.45 -49.01 9.26
CA LYS A 254 8.75 -50.39 8.84
C LYS A 254 7.55 -51.35 8.88
N GLU A 255 6.42 -50.92 9.43
CA GLU A 255 5.22 -51.72 9.57
C GLU A 255 4.00 -50.83 9.31
N ILE A 256 3.20 -51.21 8.31
CA ILE A 256 1.87 -50.63 8.08
C ILE A 256 0.87 -51.71 8.50
N LYS A 257 0.06 -51.41 9.51
CA LYS A 257 -1.13 -52.21 9.80
C LYS A 257 -2.17 -51.87 8.74
N VAL A 258 -2.59 -52.89 7.98
CA VAL A 258 -3.77 -52.78 7.14
C VAL A 258 -4.97 -52.87 8.07
N GLU A 259 -5.57 -51.73 8.38
CA GLU A 259 -6.91 -51.65 8.97
C GLU A 259 -7.86 -51.22 7.86
N LEU A 260 -8.96 -51.97 7.69
CA LEU A 260 -10.05 -51.59 6.80
C LEU A 260 -10.98 -50.67 7.60
N LEU A 261 -10.98 -49.38 7.20
CA LEU A 261 -11.84 -48.27 7.64
C LEU A 261 -11.90 -47.96 9.15
#